data_AF-A0A2A7S723-F1
#
_entry.id   AF-A0A2A7S723-F1
#
_cell.length_a   1.000
_cell.length_b   1.000
_cell.length_c   1.000
_cell.angle_alpha   90.00
_cell.angle_beta   90.00
_cell.angle_gamma   90.00
#
_symmetry.space_group_name_H-M   'P 1'
#
loop_
_entity.id
_entity.type
_entity.pdbx_description
1 polymer ?
#
loop_
_entity_poly.entity_id
_entity_poly.type
_entity_poly.pdbx_seq_one_letter_code
_entity_poly.pdbx_strand_id
1 'polypeptide(L)' 'MNALEAFLARRHVSIGLYLGGSTPPEIAASIVADLTARRHRVPVAGLRDVEAGKAARAAPDCSGGAGPSGS' A
#
# COMPACT_ATOMS: atom_id res chain seq x y z
N MET A 1 -15.79 26.95 -5.76
CA MET A 1 -14.67 26.10 -5.35
C MET A 1 -13.46 27.00 -5.12
N ASN A 2 -12.82 26.96 -3.94
CA ASN A 2 -11.65 27.80 -3.66
C ASN A 2 -10.35 27.09 -4.15
N ALA A 3 -9.26 27.84 -4.34
CA ALA A 3 -8.02 27.30 -4.93
C ALA A 3 -7.35 26.21 -4.07
N LEU A 4 -7.57 26.23 -2.75
CA LEU A 4 -7.02 25.26 -1.80
C LEU A 4 -7.70 23.89 -1.92
N GLU A 5 -9.03 23.86 -2.01
CA GLU A 5 -9.82 22.65 -2.26
C GLU A 5 -9.37 21.95 -3.55
N ALA A 6 -9.18 22.72 -4.62
CA ALA A 6 -8.68 22.19 -5.89
C ALA A 6 -7.23 21.66 -5.79
N PHE A 7 -6.39 22.26 -4.94
CA PHE A 7 -5.03 21.80 -4.70
C PHE A 7 -5.00 20.50 -3.89
N LEU A 8 -5.81 20.40 -2.84
CA LEU A 8 -5.92 19.20 -1.99
C LEU A 8 -6.51 18.02 -2.77
N ALA A 9 -7.52 18.26 -3.61
CA ALA A 9 -8.12 17.24 -4.48
C ALA A 9 -7.10 16.60 -5.44
N ARG A 10 -6.13 17.38 -5.95
CA ARG A 10 -5.04 16.87 -6.80
C ARG A 10 -3.93 16.17 -6.00
N ARG A 11 -3.92 16.32 -4.67
CA ARG A 11 -2.85 15.86 -3.76
C ARG A 11 -3.32 14.77 -2.80
N HIS A 12 -4.49 14.17 -3.04
CA HIS A 12 -4.89 12.87 -2.48
C HIS A 12 -3.99 11.75 -3.01
N VAL A 13 -2.70 11.86 -2.73
CA VAL A 13 -1.67 10.88 -3.06
C VAL A 13 -1.23 10.32 -1.73
N SER A 14 -1.68 9.10 -1.44
CA SER A 14 -1.13 8.30 -0.35
C SER A 14 0.39 8.24 -0.49
N ILE A 15 1.09 8.56 0.60
CA ILE A 15 2.56 8.59 0.63
C ILE A 15 3.08 7.27 1.20
N GLY A 16 4.13 6.72 0.58
CA GLY A 16 4.75 5.46 0.99
C GLY A 16 4.35 4.27 0.14
N LEU A 17 4.94 3.11 0.45
CA LEU A 17 4.60 1.82 -0.15
C LEU A 17 3.54 1.09 0.68
N TYR A 18 2.59 0.42 0.04
CA TYR A 18 1.66 -0.48 0.70
C TYR A 18 2.40 -1.72 1.22
N LEU A 19 2.72 -1.71 2.51
CA LEU A 19 3.35 -2.82 3.22
C LEU A 19 2.37 -3.59 4.12
N GLY A 20 1.06 -3.28 4.04
CA GLY A 20 0.01 -3.89 4.86
C GLY A 20 -0.14 -3.33 6.27
N GLY A 21 0.76 -2.43 6.70
CA GLY A 21 0.73 -1.81 8.02
C GLY A 21 -0.26 -0.66 8.17
N SER A 22 -0.68 -0.38 9.41
CA SER A 22 -1.58 0.70 9.80
C SER A 22 -1.16 1.44 11.07
N THR A 23 -0.08 1.01 11.73
CA THR A 23 0.44 1.70 12.93
C THR A 23 1.40 2.85 12.55
N PRO A 24 1.59 3.87 13.41
CA PRO A 24 2.51 4.97 13.11
C PRO A 24 3.95 4.52 12.77
N PRO A 25 4.57 3.55 13.48
CA PRO A 25 5.88 3.02 13.09
C PRO A 25 5.87 2.34 11.71
N GLU A 26 4.82 1.60 11.38
CA GLU A 26 4.69 0.93 10.07
C GLU A 26 4.51 1.95 8.93
N ILE A 27 3.74 3.01 9.17
CA ILE A 27 3.58 4.11 8.21
C ILE A 27 4.93 4.80 7.98
N ALA A 28 5.72 5.04 9.03
CA ALA A 28 7.06 5.60 8.88
C ALA A 28 7.96 4.72 8.02
N ALA A 29 7.96 3.39 8.24
CA ALA A 29 8.72 2.45 7.44
C ALA A 29 8.27 2.43 5.96
N SER A 30 6.96 2.47 5.71
CA SER A 30 6.35 2.59 4.37
C SER A 30 6.87 3.82 3.60
N ILE A 31 6.94 4.97 4.27
CA ILE A 31 7.44 6.22 3.69
C ILE A 31 8.93 6.13 3.38
N VAL A 32 9.75 5.66 4.34
CA VAL A 32 11.20 5.52 4.16
C VAL A 32 11.52 4.55 3.02
N ALA A 33 10.75 3.47 2.87
CA ALA A 33 10.90 2.53 1.77
C ALA A 33 10.64 3.18 0.41
N ASP A 34 9.58 4.00 0.27
CA ASP A 34 9.32 4.72 -0.99
C ASP A 34 10.41 5.74 -1.31
N LEU A 35 10.86 6.52 -0.32
CA LEU A 35 11.94 7.48 -0.50
C LEU A 35 13.25 6.80 -0.91
N THR A 36 13.56 5.66 -0.29
CA THR A 36 14.72 4.83 -0.63
C THR A 36 14.61 4.30 -2.06
N ALA A 37 13.46 3.75 -2.44
CA ALA A 37 13.24 3.25 -3.80
C ALA A 37 13.41 4.36 -4.84
N ARG A 38 12.88 5.57 -4.58
CA ARG A 38 13.10 6.75 -5.46
C ARG A 38 14.57 7.13 -5.54
N ARG A 39 15.27 7.21 -4.40
CA ARG A 39 16.68 7.56 -4.32
C ARG A 39 17.55 6.61 -5.14
N HIS A 40 17.25 5.32 -5.07
CA HIS A 40 18.00 4.27 -5.76
C HIS A 40 17.43 3.91 -7.13
N ARG A 41 16.38 4.61 -7.60
CA ARG A 41 15.67 4.34 -8.86
C ARG A 41 15.16 2.90 -8.98
N VAL A 42 14.80 2.29 -7.86
CA VAL A 42 14.20 0.95 -7.81
C VAL A 42 12.73 1.06 -8.20
N PRO A 43 12.27 0.32 -9.22
CA PRO A 43 10.87 0.33 -9.63
C PRO A 43 10.02 -0.43 -8.59
N VAL A 44 9.00 0.26 -8.06
CA VAL A 44 8.09 -0.25 -7.00
C VAL A 44 6.62 0.05 -7.32
N ALA A 45 6.29 0.12 -8.61
CA ALA A 45 4.99 0.62 -9.10
C ALA A 45 3.78 -0.09 -8.47
N GLY A 46 3.82 -1.43 -8.33
CA GLY A 46 2.74 -2.21 -7.73
C GLY A 46 2.55 -2.00 -6.22
N LEU A 47 3.55 -1.43 -5.54
CA LEU A 47 3.47 -1.16 -4.10
C LEU A 47 3.03 0.28 -3.80
N ARG A 48 2.95 1.17 -4.79
CA ARG A 48 2.55 2.58 -4.57
C ARG A 48 1.03 2.79 -4.57
N ASP A 49 0.29 1.82 -5.10
CA ASP A 49 -1.17 1.86 -5.09
C ASP A 49 -1.69 1.26 -3.79
N VAL A 50 -1.91 2.14 -2.82
CA VAL A 50 -2.42 1.77 -1.49
C VAL A 50 -3.85 1.22 -1.56
N GLU A 51 -4.68 1.70 -2.48
CA GLU A 51 -6.06 1.23 -2.64
C GLU A 51 -6.09 -0.16 -3.28
N ALA A 52 -5.30 -0.39 -4.32
CA ALA A 52 -5.13 -1.72 -4.89
C ALA A 52 -4.56 -2.71 -3.86
N GLY A 53 -3.59 -2.27 -3.06
CA GLY A 53 -3.03 -3.09 -1.98
C GLY A 53 -4.08 -3.47 -0.92
N LYS A 54 -4.89 -2.52 -0.48
CA LYS A 54 -6.00 -2.77 0.46
C LYS A 54 -7.05 -3.70 -0.15
N ALA A 55 -7.41 -3.51 -1.42
CA ALA A 55 -8.35 -4.36 -2.13
C ALA A 55 -7.83 -5.81 -2.27
N ALA A 56 -6.54 -5.97 -2.58
CA ALA A 56 -5.89 -7.29 -2.66
C ALA A 56 -5.87 -8.01 -1.30
N ARG A 57 -5.71 -7.26 -0.18
CA ARG A 57 -5.82 -7.82 1.17
C ARG A 57 -7.27 -8.16 1.58
N ALA A 58 -8.25 -7.41 1.09
CA ALA A 58 -9.65 -7.61 1.41
C ALA A 58 -10.32 -8.70 0.55
N ALA A 59 -9.68 -9.11 -0.55
CA ALA A 59 -10.15 -10.22 -1.36
C ALA A 59 -10.17 -11.51 -0.52
N PRO A 60 -11.29 -12.26 -0.49
CA PRO A 60 -11.36 -13.51 0.25
C PRO A 60 -10.35 -14.50 -0.33
N ASP A 61 -9.57 -15.12 0.56
CA ASP A 61 -8.65 -16.20 0.23
C ASP A 61 -9.48 -17.37 -0.35
N CYS A 62 -9.60 -17.45 -1.67
CA CYS A 62 -10.21 -18.62 -2.34
C CYS A 62 -9.35 -19.89 -2.20
N SER A 63 -8.21 -19.84 -1.50
CA SER A 63 -7.48 -21.02 -1.04
C SER A 63 -8.22 -21.64 0.14
N GLY A 64 -9.30 -22.36 -0.17
CA GLY A 64 -9.96 -23.26 0.77
C GLY A 64 -8.94 -24.21 1.39
N GLY A 65 -8.94 -24.28 2.72
CA GLY A 65 -8.15 -25.22 3.47
C GLY A 65 -8.59 -26.66 3.19
N ALA A 66 -7.72 -27.44 2.58
CA ALA A 66 -7.67 -28.89 2.79
C ALA A 66 -6.45 -29.15 3.67
N GLY A 67 -6.67 -29.26 4.98
CA GLY A 67 -5.65 -29.77 5.90
C GLY A 67 -5.22 -31.18 5.48
N PRO A 68 -4.02 -31.65 5.88
CA PRO A 68 -3.56 -32.98 5.52
C PRO A 68 -4.48 -34.01 6.17
N SER A 69 -5.39 -34.60 5.38
CA SER A 69 -6.10 -35.80 5.80
C SER A 69 -5.06 -36.91 5.89
N GLY A 70 -4.68 -37.22 7.13
CA GLY A 70 -3.83 -38.35 7.44
C GLY A 70 -4.42 -39.65 6.92
N SER A 71 -3.55 -40.50 6.40
CA SER A 71 -3.64 -41.96 6.38
C SER A 71 -2.24 -42.49 6.15
#